data_AF-A0A8T0WCU5-F1
#
_entry.id   AF-A0A8T0WCU5-F1
#
_cell.length_a   1.000
_cell.length_b   1.000
_cell.length_c   1.000
_cell.angle_alpha   90.00
_cell.angle_beta   90.00
_cell.angle_gamma   90.00
#
_symmetry.space_group_name_H-M   'P 1'
#
loop_
_entity.id
_entity.type
_entity.pdbx_description
1 polymer ?
#
loop_
_entity_poly.entity_id
_entity_poly.type
_entity_poly.pdbx_seq_one_letter_code
_entity_poly.pdbx_strand_id
1 'polypeptide(L)'
;MADATKQIKFLTYNVWSREDVFVYKRMRAIGALVEKHNPDVIFFQEIMPYIRSIFEDRPWWKKYHCSPLSKLPLDNFGRWKFANSPTGRGYLEADVTPDPATTKPVIRVATTQFERPSPPAPMRCVERYAQAEHASRR
;
A
#
# COMPACT_ATOMS: atom_id res chain seq x y z
N MET A 1 -31.70 -18.03 -2.70
CA MET A 1 -30.64 -17.52 -3.58
C MET A 1 -29.36 -17.55 -2.77
N ALA A 2 -28.31 -18.22 -3.26
CA ALA A 2 -27.04 -18.29 -2.54
C ALA A 2 -26.52 -16.85 -2.31
N ASP A 3 -26.20 -16.54 -1.06
CA ASP A 3 -25.48 -15.33 -0.69
C ASP A 3 -24.23 -15.25 -1.57
N ALA A 4 -24.19 -14.29 -2.49
CA ALA A 4 -23.03 -14.11 -3.34
C ALA A 4 -21.85 -13.84 -2.42
N THR A 5 -20.87 -14.75 -2.39
CA THR A 5 -19.69 -14.61 -1.54
C THR A 5 -19.05 -13.25 -1.80
N LYS A 6 -19.21 -12.33 -0.84
CA LYS A 6 -18.70 -10.97 -0.92
C LYS A 6 -17.17 -11.03 -1.02
N GLN A 7 -16.65 -10.82 -2.23
CA GLN A 7 -15.21 -10.82 -2.49
C GLN A 7 -14.59 -9.51 -2.01
N ILE A 8 -13.43 -9.60 -1.39
CA ILE A 8 -12.60 -8.45 -1.02
C ILE A 8 -11.39 -8.43 -1.95
N LYS A 9 -11.10 -7.25 -2.51
CA LYS A 9 -10.07 -7.05 -3.53
C LYS A 9 -8.93 -6.21 -2.97
N PHE A 10 -7.73 -6.75 -3.01
CA PHE A 10 -6.51 -6.06 -2.62
C PHE A 10 -5.70 -5.70 -3.87
N LEU A 11 -5.12 -4.51 -3.88
CA LEU A 11 -4.16 -4.08 -4.91
C LEU A 11 -2.88 -3.61 -4.23
N THR A 12 -1.74 -4.15 -4.64
CA THR A 12 -0.43 -3.69 -4.16
C THR A 12 0.44 -3.35 -5.35
N TYR A 13 0.91 -2.10 -5.44
CA TYR A 13 1.81 -1.65 -6.50
C TYR A 13 2.92 -0.78 -5.94
N ASN A 14 4.15 -1.11 -6.34
CA ASN A 14 5.22 -0.13 -6.38
C ASN A 14 5.05 0.69 -7.67
N VAL A 15 4.74 1.98 -7.52
CA VAL A 15 4.43 2.84 -8.68
C VAL A 15 5.67 3.49 -9.32
N TRP A 16 6.86 3.22 -8.78
CA TRP A 16 8.15 3.75 -9.20
C TRP A 16 8.24 5.28 -9.15
N SER A 17 8.93 5.80 -8.13
CA SER A 17 8.98 7.24 -7.80
C SER A 17 9.79 8.10 -8.78
N ARG A 18 10.22 7.55 -9.92
CA ARG A 18 11.05 8.27 -10.88
C ARG A 18 10.20 9.25 -11.70
N GLU A 19 10.14 10.51 -11.24
CA GLU A 19 9.24 11.54 -11.77
C GLU A 19 9.66 12.10 -13.14
N ASP A 20 10.95 12.04 -13.48
CA ASP A 20 11.50 12.48 -14.78
C ASP A 20 11.12 11.55 -15.95
N VAL A 21 10.57 10.36 -15.67
CA VAL A 21 10.27 9.35 -16.70
C VAL A 21 8.77 9.13 -16.83
N PHE A 22 8.15 9.86 -17.76
CA PHE A 22 6.73 9.71 -18.16
C PHE A 22 5.73 9.66 -16.98
N VAL A 23 6.05 10.25 -15.83
CA VAL A 23 5.32 10.02 -14.57
C VAL A 23 3.83 10.29 -14.69
N TYR A 24 3.43 11.38 -15.33
CA TYR A 24 2.01 11.73 -15.48
C TYR A 24 1.25 10.65 -16.28
N LYS A 25 1.81 10.20 -17.41
CA LYS A 25 1.20 9.14 -18.23
C LYS A 25 1.15 7.81 -17.47
N ARG A 26 2.20 7.47 -16.73
CA ARG A 26 2.25 6.27 -15.88
C ARG A 26 1.20 6.29 -14.78
N MET A 27 1.13 7.37 -14.00
CA MET A 27 0.16 7.51 -12.90
C MET A 27 -1.27 7.53 -13.44
N ARG A 28 -1.52 8.13 -14.61
CA ARG A 28 -2.82 8.02 -15.27
C ARG A 28 -3.20 6.59 -15.63
N ALA A 29 -2.28 5.81 -16.19
CA ALA A 29 -2.54 4.40 -16.50
C ALA A 29 -2.80 3.57 -15.24
N ILE A 30 -2.02 3.80 -14.18
CA ILE A 30 -2.23 3.15 -12.87
C ILE A 30 -3.60 3.53 -12.28
N GLY A 31 -3.98 4.80 -12.34
CA GLY A 31 -5.32 5.25 -11.91
C GLY A 31 -6.44 4.56 -12.68
N ALA A 32 -6.29 4.37 -14.00
CA ALA A 32 -7.26 3.62 -14.81
C ALA A 32 -7.33 2.13 -14.40
N LEU A 33 -6.23 1.51 -13.97
CA LEU A 33 -6.25 0.16 -13.40
C LEU A 33 -7.02 0.12 -12.07
N VAL A 34 -6.84 1.12 -11.21
CA VAL A 34 -7.60 1.25 -9.96
C VAL A 34 -9.11 1.36 -10.26
N GLU A 35 -9.50 2.20 -11.22
CA GLU A 35 -10.90 2.33 -11.64
C GLU A 35 -11.46 1.03 -12.20
N LYS A 36 -10.71 0.36 -13.08
CA LYS A 36 -11.09 -0.90 -13.71
C LYS A 36 -11.29 -2.03 -12.70
N HIS A 37 -10.35 -2.20 -11.78
CA HIS A 37 -10.37 -3.33 -10.83
C HIS A 37 -11.18 -3.03 -9.56
N ASN A 38 -11.37 -1.74 -9.26
CA ASN A 38 -12.14 -1.23 -8.13
C ASN A 38 -11.77 -1.92 -6.80
N PRO A 39 -10.48 -1.97 -6.40
CA PRO A 39 -10.05 -2.68 -5.19
C PRO A 39 -10.64 -2.06 -3.92
N ASP A 40 -10.83 -2.85 -2.87
CA ASP A 40 -11.32 -2.40 -1.57
C ASP A 40 -10.20 -1.78 -0.74
N VAL A 41 -8.99 -2.32 -0.85
CA VAL A 41 -7.79 -1.84 -0.15
C VAL A 41 -6.62 -1.75 -1.12
N ILE A 42 -5.89 -0.64 -1.10
CA ILE A 42 -4.73 -0.37 -1.94
C ILE A 42 -3.48 -0.11 -1.09
N PHE A 43 -2.40 -0.81 -1.42
CA PHE A 43 -1.06 -0.60 -0.90
C PHE A 43 -0.16 -0.03 -2.00
N PHE A 44 0.04 1.28 -2.00
CA PHE A 44 1.04 1.88 -2.87
C PHE A 44 2.38 2.05 -2.17
N GLN A 45 3.45 1.71 -2.88
CA GLN A 45 4.82 2.02 -2.50
C GLN A 45 5.42 3.04 -3.48
N GLU A 46 6.43 3.79 -3.04
CA GLU A 46 7.09 4.84 -3.82
C GLU A 46 6.19 6.04 -4.22
N ILE A 47 5.24 6.40 -3.35
CA ILE A 47 4.41 7.60 -3.53
C ILE A 47 5.14 8.85 -3.04
N MET A 48 5.50 9.71 -3.99
CA MET A 48 6.04 11.04 -3.75
C MET A 48 4.94 12.11 -3.78
N PRO A 49 5.17 13.33 -3.27
CA PRO A 49 4.15 14.37 -3.23
C PRO A 49 3.52 14.70 -4.59
N TYR A 50 4.30 14.74 -5.68
CA TYR A 50 3.76 15.00 -7.01
C TYR A 50 2.97 13.81 -7.58
N ILE A 51 3.43 12.57 -7.36
CA ILE A 51 2.63 11.38 -7.68
C ILE A 51 1.30 11.39 -6.93
N ARG A 52 1.33 11.74 -5.63
CA ARG A 52 0.13 11.86 -4.81
C ARG A 52 -0.84 12.89 -5.38
N SER A 53 -0.37 14.07 -5.78
CA SER A 53 -1.25 15.11 -6.34
C SER A 53 -1.91 14.63 -7.64
N ILE A 54 -1.19 13.90 -8.51
CA ILE A 54 -1.78 13.33 -9.73
C ILE A 54 -2.90 12.35 -9.43
N PHE A 55 -2.79 11.56 -8.35
CA PHE A 55 -3.83 10.64 -7.90
C PHE A 55 -4.99 11.35 -7.21
N GLU A 56 -4.74 12.35 -6.38
CA GLU A 56 -5.76 13.16 -5.71
C GLU A 56 -6.71 13.86 -6.68
N ASP A 57 -6.19 14.26 -7.84
CA ASP A 57 -6.98 14.84 -8.93
C ASP A 57 -7.94 13.85 -9.61
N ARG A 58 -7.86 12.54 -9.29
CA ARG A 58 -8.68 11.50 -9.93
C ARG A 58 -9.96 11.22 -9.15
N PRO A 59 -11.10 11.03 -9.83
CA PRO A 59 -12.38 10.75 -9.16
C PRO A 59 -12.35 9.54 -8.23
N TRP A 60 -11.59 8.50 -8.58
CA TRP A 60 -11.49 7.29 -7.75
C TRP A 60 -10.84 7.54 -6.39
N TRP A 61 -9.93 8.52 -6.26
CA TRP A 61 -9.20 8.78 -5.01
C TRP A 61 -10.13 9.12 -3.86
N LYS A 62 -11.17 9.92 -4.15
CA LYS A 62 -12.18 10.36 -3.17
C LYS A 62 -12.95 9.22 -2.51
N LYS A 63 -12.90 8.01 -3.08
CA LYS A 63 -13.56 6.81 -2.53
C LYS A 63 -12.74 6.14 -1.43
N TYR A 64 -11.46 6.49 -1.29
CA TYR A 64 -10.55 5.86 -0.36
C TYR A 64 -10.18 6.80 0.77
N HIS A 65 -9.95 6.23 1.95
CA HIS A 65 -9.54 6.94 3.15
C HIS A 65 -8.17 6.43 3.61
N CYS A 66 -7.36 7.37 4.14
CA CYS A 66 -6.09 7.09 4.83
C CYS A 66 -5.01 6.38 3.98
N SER A 67 -3.87 6.06 4.60
CA SER A 67 -2.82 5.19 4.06
C SER A 67 -2.73 3.98 5.00
N PRO A 68 -3.03 2.73 4.58
CA PRO A 68 -3.34 2.32 3.21
C PRO A 68 -4.68 2.89 2.76
N LEU A 69 -4.84 3.05 1.44
CA LEU A 69 -6.07 3.60 0.87
C LEU A 69 -7.15 2.52 0.96
N SER A 70 -8.15 2.73 1.80
CA SER A 70 -9.23 1.76 2.03
C SER A 70 -10.60 2.37 1.81
N LYS A 71 -11.50 1.62 1.18
CA LYS A 71 -12.95 1.89 1.17
C LYS A 71 -13.67 1.35 2.40
N LEU A 72 -13.01 0.41 3.08
CA LEU A 72 -13.52 -0.27 4.26
C LEU A 72 -12.96 0.39 5.51
N PRO A 73 -13.68 0.34 6.65
CA PRO A 73 -13.14 0.79 7.93
C PRO A 73 -11.81 0.11 8.25
N LEU A 74 -10.87 0.92 8.75
CA LEU A 74 -9.56 0.49 9.21
C LEU A 74 -9.48 0.69 10.72
N ASP A 75 -9.12 -0.38 11.42
CA ASP A 75 -8.88 -0.40 12.86
C ASP A 75 -7.44 -0.83 13.16
N ASN A 76 -6.99 -0.68 14.41
CA ASN A 76 -5.67 -1.12 14.89
C ASN A 76 -4.50 -0.70 13.96
N PHE A 77 -4.58 0.52 13.43
CA PHE A 77 -3.61 1.04 12.48
C PHE A 77 -2.24 1.22 13.14
N GLY A 78 -1.22 0.56 12.58
CA GLY A 78 0.16 0.63 13.03
C GLY A 78 1.10 1.01 11.89
N ARG A 79 2.04 1.92 12.17
CA ARG A 79 3.13 2.25 11.23
C ARG A 79 4.44 2.48 11.98
N TRP A 80 5.47 1.72 11.61
CA TRP A 80 6.79 1.80 12.23
C TRP A 80 7.86 2.01 11.17
N LYS A 81 8.74 2.98 11.42
CA LYS A 81 9.93 3.19 10.59
C LYS A 81 10.98 2.13 10.92
N PHE A 82 11.68 1.65 9.90
CA PHE A 82 12.86 0.84 10.13
C PHE A 82 14.03 1.73 10.52
N ALA A 83 14.59 1.51 11.71
CA ALA A 83 15.69 2.33 12.24
C ALA A 83 16.93 2.32 11.33
N ASN A 84 17.15 1.23 10.60
CA ASN A 84 18.26 1.05 9.68
C ASN A 84 17.96 1.47 8.23
N SER A 85 16.87 2.21 7.98
CA SER A 85 16.51 2.63 6.63
C SER A 85 16.88 4.08 6.34
N PRO A 86 17.92 4.34 5.51
CA PRO A 86 18.24 5.70 5.07
C PRO A 86 17.22 6.26 4.08
N THR A 87 16.37 5.41 3.47
CA THR A 87 15.30 5.85 2.56
C THR A 87 13.92 5.96 3.23
N GLY A 88 13.89 5.94 4.57
CA GLY A 88 12.66 6.12 5.35
C GLY A 88 11.64 5.00 5.20
N ARG A 89 12.10 3.77 4.89
CA ARG A 89 11.27 2.58 4.79
C ARG A 89 10.64 2.23 6.14
N GLY A 90 9.53 1.52 6.08
CA GLY A 90 8.81 1.10 7.27
C GLY A 90 7.78 0.02 6.98
N TYR A 91 7.27 -0.51 8.05
CA TYR A 91 6.20 -1.51 8.09
C TYR A 91 4.89 -0.83 8.47
N LEU A 92 3.81 -1.28 7.84
CA LEU A 92 2.46 -0.81 8.09
C LEU A 92 1.56 -2.01 8.25
N GLU A 93 0.66 -1.96 9.21
CA GLU A 93 -0.42 -2.92 9.36
C GLU A 93 -1.73 -2.23 9.75
N ALA A 94 -2.83 -2.88 9.44
CA ALA A 94 -4.16 -2.45 9.84
C ALA A 94 -5.11 -3.64 9.84
N ASP A 95 -6.19 -3.49 10.57
CA ASP A 95 -7.32 -4.39 10.56
C ASP A 95 -8.39 -3.84 9.62
N VAL A 96 -8.83 -4.66 8.67
CA VAL A 96 -9.90 -4.32 7.72
C VAL A 96 -11.16 -5.02 8.15
N THR A 97 -12.22 -4.24 8.40
CA THR A 97 -13.54 -4.75 8.78
C THR A 97 -14.47 -4.75 7.55
N PRO A 98 -14.74 -5.89 6.89
CA PRO A 98 -15.45 -5.91 5.60
C PRO A 98 -16.94 -5.59 5.69
N ASP A 99 -17.50 -5.74 6.90
CA ASP A 99 -18.89 -5.50 7.19
C ASP A 99 -19.07 -5.27 8.71
N PRO A 100 -19.19 -4.00 9.15
CA PRO A 100 -19.28 -3.65 10.56
C PRO A 100 -20.58 -4.15 11.23
N ALA A 101 -21.57 -4.59 10.46
CA ALA A 101 -22.82 -5.14 10.99
C ALA A 101 -22.75 -6.66 11.23
N THR A 102 -21.66 -7.32 10.82
CA THR A 102 -21.51 -8.78 10.96
C THR A 102 -20.34 -9.14 11.86
N THR A 103 -20.45 -10.27 12.56
CA THR A 103 -19.37 -10.93 13.32
C THR A 103 -18.27 -11.52 12.42
N LYS A 104 -18.12 -11.04 11.18
CA LYS A 104 -17.14 -11.55 10.23
C LYS A 104 -15.72 -11.34 10.76
N PRO A 105 -14.81 -12.28 10.48
CA PRO A 105 -13.43 -12.17 10.92
C PRO A 105 -12.80 -10.91 10.32
N VAL A 106 -12.14 -10.15 11.18
CA VAL A 106 -11.26 -9.04 10.81
C VAL A 106 -10.16 -9.56 9.90
N ILE A 107 -9.90 -8.87 8.79
CA ILE A 107 -8.77 -9.20 7.92
C ILE A 107 -7.60 -8.31 8.30
N ARG A 108 -6.58 -8.92 8.92
CA ARG A 108 -5.31 -8.22 9.17
C ARG A 108 -4.54 -8.11 7.87
N VAL A 109 -4.18 -6.88 7.52
CA VAL A 109 -3.36 -6.59 6.34
C VAL A 109 -2.07 -5.91 6.77
N ALA A 110 -1.00 -6.21 6.03
CA ALA A 110 0.29 -5.60 6.25
C ALA A 110 0.99 -5.31 4.92
N THR A 111 1.78 -4.24 4.90
CA THR A 111 2.62 -3.90 3.74
C THR A 111 3.93 -3.25 4.19
N THR A 112 4.95 -3.44 3.39
CA THR A 112 6.24 -2.80 3.58
C THR A 112 6.95 -2.68 2.23
N GLN A 113 7.85 -1.71 2.13
CA GLN A 113 8.86 -1.70 1.10
C GLN A 113 10.22 -1.78 1.76
N PHE A 114 10.88 -2.92 1.66
CA PHE A 114 12.24 -3.06 2.18
C PHE A 114 13.23 -2.19 1.43
N GLU A 115 14.41 -2.02 2.03
CA GLU A 115 15.49 -1.27 1.43
C GLU A 115 15.86 -1.84 0.06
N ARG A 116 15.92 -0.96 -0.94
CA ARG A 116 16.15 -1.38 -2.32
C ARG A 116 17.56 -1.96 -2.48
N PRO A 117 17.74 -3.10 -3.17
CA PRO A 117 19.05 -3.46 -3.68
C PRO A 117 19.50 -2.40 -4.70
N SER A 118 20.79 -2.11 -4.76
CA SER A 118 21.38 -1.25 -5.79
C SER A 118 22.55 -1.96 -6.45
N PRO A 119 22.34 -2.85 -7.43
CA PRO A 119 23.44 -3.47 -8.15
C PRO A 119 24.28 -2.42 -8.92
N PRO A 120 25.62 -2.53 -8.95
CA PRO A 120 26.43 -3.61 -8.39
C PRO A 120 26.72 -3.47 -6.87
N ALA A 121 26.47 -2.34 -6.21
CA ALA A 121 26.61 -2.21 -4.75
C ALA A 121 25.74 -1.11 -4.10
N PRO A 122 25.32 -1.29 -2.81
CA PRO A 122 25.21 -2.53 -2.05
C PRO A 122 23.86 -3.22 -2.24
N MET A 123 23.85 -4.56 -2.12
CA MET A 123 22.62 -5.34 -2.08
C MET A 123 21.88 -5.21 -0.76
N ARG A 124 22.45 -4.60 0.29
CA ARG A 124 21.77 -4.29 1.56
C ARG A 124 21.08 -5.49 2.24
N CYS A 125 21.74 -6.66 2.18
CA CYS A 125 21.17 -7.91 2.68
C CYS A 125 20.93 -7.88 4.20
N VAL A 126 21.88 -7.31 4.95
CA VAL A 126 21.80 -7.20 6.42
C VAL A 126 20.64 -6.28 6.82
N GLU A 127 20.49 -5.14 6.13
CA GLU A 127 19.41 -4.20 6.41
C GLU A 127 18.05 -4.84 6.15
N ARG A 128 17.87 -5.49 5.00
CA ARG A 128 16.61 -6.15 4.66
C ARG A 128 16.27 -7.29 5.62
N TYR A 129 17.27 -8.08 6.05
CA TYR A 129 17.05 -9.10 7.06
C TYR A 129 16.56 -8.48 8.37
N ALA A 130 17.26 -7.47 8.88
CA ALA A 130 16.86 -6.78 10.11
C ALA A 130 15.49 -6.09 9.98
N GLN A 131 15.10 -5.62 8.78
CA GLN A 131 13.78 -5.06 8.51
C GLN A 131 12.68 -6.12 8.53
N ALA A 132 12.92 -7.30 7.95
CA ALA A 132 12.00 -8.43 8.02
C ALA A 132 11.84 -8.93 9.47
N GLU A 133 12.95 -9.03 10.22
CA GLU A 133 12.95 -9.35 11.66
C GLU A 133 12.22 -8.30 12.49
N HIS A 134 12.29 -7.02 12.14
CA HIS A 134 11.51 -5.99 12.82
C HIS A 134 10.02 -6.17 12.56
N ALA A 135 9.64 -6.43 11.31
CA ALA A 135 8.25 -6.60 10.91
C ALA A 135 7.61 -7.85 11.52
N SER A 136 8.37 -8.92 11.74
CA SER A 136 7.85 -10.16 12.35
C SER A 136 7.58 -10.06 13.86
N ARG A 137 8.01 -8.98 14.51
CA ARG A 137 7.85 -8.73 15.96
C ARG A 137 6.78 -7.68 16.26
N ARG A 138 6.04 -7.22 15.25
CA ARG A 138 4.87 -6.36 15.39
C ARG A 138 3.63 -7.22 15.34
#